data_AF-A0A817VRP9-F1
#
_entry.id   AF-A0A817VRP9-F1
#
_cell.length_a   1.000
_cell.length_b   1.000
_cell.length_c   1.000
_cell.angle_alpha   90.00
_cell.angle_beta   90.00
_cell.angle_gamma   90.00
#
_symmetry.space_group_name_H-M   'P 1'
#
loop_
_entity.id
_entity.type
_entity.pdbx_description
1 polymer ?
#
loop_
_entity_poly.entity_id
_entity_poly.type
_entity_poly.pdbx_seq_one_letter_code
_entity_poly.pdbx_strand_id
1 'polypeptide(L)'
;MVKATSSVYDPNLIESSRLLLYLYLHLQTITTALRNNLEARDWQRHAFKLKLVEYRQWFSPIMTFSLEGFVAKIRQIMKRAVEGDNEVFSDEDSIRYSPSSMGAADACTKLCQEWEAIDYPDIYIRYTALIRLTNTICEQCQHYARRTARILSQHRYFTDLNSTRSFNVSKKLCILVNDIEFVKQKLLSSLPYVLNFSTVIDKMIENYDSTDFQQTKVTLERLISTAEHEMNDVIKLIFERVATLFYVS
;
A
#
# COMPACT_ATOMS: atom_id res chain seq x y z
N MET A 1 27.20 17.71 -11.31
CA MET A 1 27.01 16.95 -10.05
C MET A 1 25.74 17.45 -9.39
N VAL A 2 24.61 16.78 -9.66
CA VAL A 2 23.34 17.06 -9.00
C VAL A 2 23.44 16.48 -7.59
N LYS A 3 23.42 17.33 -6.56
CA LYS A 3 23.31 16.88 -5.17
C LYS A 3 21.98 16.15 -5.04
N ALA A 4 22.05 14.85 -4.72
CA ALA A 4 20.92 14.07 -4.28
C ALA A 4 20.32 14.73 -3.04
N THR A 5 19.17 15.37 -3.19
CA THR A 5 18.33 15.79 -2.06
C THR A 5 17.73 14.54 -1.44
N SER A 6 18.48 13.94 -0.53
CA SER A 6 17.96 13.05 0.51
C SER A 6 17.00 13.87 1.38
N SER A 7 15.75 14.01 0.96
CA SER A 7 14.69 14.61 1.78
C SER A 7 14.22 13.59 2.81
N VAL A 8 15.08 13.30 3.79
CA VAL A 8 14.64 12.77 5.08
C VAL A 8 14.09 13.97 5.82
N TYR A 9 12.77 14.10 5.86
CA TYR A 9 12.09 15.19 6.58
C TYR A 9 12.61 15.29 8.03
N ASP A 10 12.69 16.50 8.56
CA ASP A 10 13.07 16.75 9.95
C ASP A 10 12.21 15.89 10.89
N PRO A 11 12.79 15.08 11.79
CA PRO A 11 12.03 14.22 12.70
C PRO A 11 11.00 15.01 13.53
N ASN A 12 11.29 16.28 13.84
CA ASN A 12 10.34 17.17 14.53
C ASN A 12 9.12 17.48 13.66
N LEU A 13 9.30 17.60 12.35
CA LEU A 13 8.22 17.88 11.40
C LEU A 13 7.30 16.66 11.23
N ILE A 14 7.87 15.45 11.17
CA ILE A 14 7.09 14.20 11.11
C ILE A 14 6.23 14.06 12.37
N GLU A 15 6.83 14.25 13.54
CA GLU A 15 6.12 14.14 14.81
C GLU A 15 5.05 15.23 14.95
N SER A 16 5.36 16.46 14.54
CA SER A 16 4.39 17.56 14.53
C SER A 16 3.21 17.26 13.60
N SER A 17 3.44 16.73 12.41
CA SER A 17 2.37 16.32 11.50
C SER A 17 1.49 15.23 12.11
N ARG A 18 2.09 14.25 12.79
CA ARG A 18 1.36 13.18 13.47
C ARG A 18 0.45 13.73 14.57
N LEU A 19 0.96 14.65 15.40
CA LEU A 19 0.18 15.32 16.44
C LEU A 19 -0.97 16.14 15.86
N LEU A 20 -0.74 16.85 14.75
CA LEU A 20 -1.77 17.62 14.07
C LEU A 20 -2.84 16.73 13.43
N LEU A 21 -2.47 15.55 12.92
CA LEU A 21 -3.45 14.57 12.46
C LEU A 21 -4.32 14.05 13.62
N TYR A 22 -3.74 13.78 14.79
CA TYR A 22 -4.56 13.42 15.97
C TYR A 22 -5.47 14.56 16.40
N LEU A 23 -4.99 15.80 16.38
CA LEU A 23 -5.83 16.96 16.68
C LEU A 23 -7.02 17.03 15.71
N TYR A 24 -6.78 16.82 14.41
CA TYR A 24 -7.85 16.74 13.41
C TYR A 24 -8.87 15.64 13.76
N LEU A 25 -8.41 14.42 14.05
CA LEU A 25 -9.29 13.29 14.39
C LEU A 25 -10.10 13.56 15.67
N HIS A 26 -9.48 14.15 16.70
CA HIS A 26 -10.18 14.52 17.92
C HIS A 26 -11.22 15.61 17.68
N LEU A 27 -10.89 16.63 16.89
CA LEU A 27 -11.87 17.66 16.49
C LEU A 27 -13.02 17.05 15.70
N GLN A 28 -12.76 16.06 14.85
CA GLN A 28 -13.80 15.32 14.14
C GLN A 28 -14.70 14.53 15.09
N THR A 29 -14.14 13.79 16.05
CA THR A 29 -14.93 13.08 17.07
C THR A 29 -15.79 14.04 17.89
N ILE A 30 -15.21 15.14 18.36
CA ILE A 30 -15.93 16.16 19.16
C ILE A 30 -17.05 16.78 18.34
N THR A 31 -16.77 17.18 17.10
CA THR A 31 -17.77 17.80 16.21
C THR A 31 -18.93 16.84 15.92
N THR A 32 -18.64 15.56 15.67
CA THR A 32 -19.66 14.53 15.46
C THR A 32 -20.50 14.31 16.72
N ALA A 33 -19.87 14.23 17.89
CA ALA A 33 -20.58 14.09 19.16
C ALA A 33 -21.49 15.29 19.46
N LEU A 34 -21.00 16.51 19.23
CA LEU A 34 -21.80 17.73 19.38
C LEU A 34 -22.98 17.76 18.41
N ARG A 35 -22.77 17.36 17.15
CA ARG A 35 -23.83 17.26 16.15
C ARG A 35 -24.90 16.25 16.54
N ASN A 36 -24.52 15.11 17.10
CA ASN A 36 -25.47 14.06 17.48
C ASN A 36 -26.27 14.40 18.75
N ASN A 37 -25.72 15.24 19.64
CA ASN A 37 -26.36 15.63 20.90
C ASN A 37 -27.22 16.90 20.80
N LEU A 38 -27.19 17.62 19.67
CA LEU A 38 -28.02 18.79 19.42
C LEU A 38 -29.12 18.41 18.44
N GLU A 39 -30.37 18.83 18.68
CA GLU A 39 -31.41 18.71 17.67
C GLU A 39 -30.94 19.38 16.36
N ALA A 40 -31.29 18.82 15.20
CA ALA A 40 -30.77 19.28 13.90
C ALA A 40 -30.98 20.79 13.67
N ARG A 41 -32.04 21.35 14.26
CA ARG A 41 -32.39 22.78 14.22
C ARG A 41 -31.46 23.65 15.07
N ASP A 42 -30.94 23.11 16.18
CA ASP A 42 -30.02 23.79 17.08
C ASP A 42 -28.58 23.69 16.59
N TRP A 43 -28.18 22.58 15.95
CA TRP A 43 -26.86 22.48 15.32
C TRP A 43 -26.61 23.63 14.33
N GLN A 44 -27.57 23.90 13.43
CA GLN A 44 -27.44 24.97 12.44
C GLN A 44 -27.32 26.37 13.09
N ARG A 45 -27.94 26.59 14.26
CA ARG A 45 -27.92 27.88 14.98
C ARG A 45 -26.67 28.06 15.86
N HIS A 46 -26.13 26.96 16.39
CA HIS A 46 -25.06 26.99 17.39
C HIS A 46 -23.69 26.60 16.83
N ALA A 47 -23.60 25.87 15.71
CA ALA A 47 -22.33 25.45 15.12
C ALA A 47 -21.43 26.65 14.75
N PHE A 48 -22.00 27.71 14.18
CA PHE A 48 -21.27 28.95 13.88
C PHE A 48 -20.71 29.62 15.15
N LYS A 49 -21.44 29.56 16.28
CA LYS A 49 -20.99 30.13 17.56
C LYS A 49 -19.78 29.39 18.13
N LEU A 50 -19.64 28.10 17.82
CA LEU A 50 -18.52 27.28 18.26
C LEU A 50 -17.27 27.44 17.38
N LYS A 51 -17.36 28.10 16.21
CA LYS A 51 -16.28 28.18 15.20
C LYS A 51 -15.69 26.83 14.78
N LEU A 52 -16.43 25.73 15.01
CA LEU A 52 -16.02 24.36 14.68
C LEU A 52 -16.51 23.92 13.29
N VAL A 53 -17.01 24.83 12.46
CA VAL A 53 -17.56 24.46 11.14
C VAL A 53 -16.45 24.34 10.08
N GLU A 54 -15.38 25.12 10.22
CA GLU A 54 -14.32 25.25 9.20
C GLU A 54 -13.00 24.59 9.61
N TYR A 55 -12.94 23.92 10.76
CA TYR A 55 -11.69 23.36 11.28
C TYR A 55 -10.95 22.48 10.28
N ARG A 56 -11.70 21.78 9.40
CA ARG A 56 -11.14 20.87 8.39
C ARG A 56 -10.19 21.59 7.44
N GLN A 57 -10.47 22.85 7.09
CA GLN A 57 -9.62 23.65 6.20
C GLN A 57 -8.24 23.96 6.81
N TRP A 58 -8.16 24.06 8.15
CA TRP A 58 -6.89 24.33 8.85
C TRP A 58 -5.87 23.19 8.66
N PHE A 59 -6.35 21.98 8.34
CA PHE A 59 -5.51 20.78 8.22
C PHE A 59 -5.17 20.41 6.77
N SER A 60 -5.59 21.19 5.76
CA SER A 60 -5.31 20.86 4.35
C SER A 60 -3.81 20.65 4.05
N PRO A 61 -2.89 21.55 4.46
CA PRO A 61 -1.45 21.33 4.24
C PRO A 61 -0.92 20.08 4.96
N ILE A 62 -1.43 19.82 6.16
CA ILE A 62 -1.03 18.67 6.98
C ILE A 62 -1.53 17.38 6.35
N MET A 63 -2.70 17.37 5.71
CA MET A 63 -3.25 16.20 5.05
C MET A 63 -2.40 15.77 3.86
N THR A 64 -1.96 16.74 3.04
CA THR A 64 -1.02 16.49 1.94
C THR A 64 0.30 15.93 2.46
N PHE A 65 0.85 16.48 3.55
CA PHE A 65 2.06 15.94 4.17
C PHE A 65 1.84 14.54 4.76
N SER A 66 0.67 14.30 5.37
CA SER A 66 0.32 13.00 5.95
C SER A 66 0.30 11.93 4.86
N LEU A 67 -0.26 12.24 3.68
CA LEU A 67 -0.23 11.35 2.51
C LEU A 67 1.19 10.94 2.11
N GLU A 68 2.16 11.87 2.13
CA GLU A 68 3.58 11.52 1.92
C GLU A 68 4.08 10.53 2.97
N GLY A 69 3.68 10.70 4.23
CA GLY A 69 3.98 9.78 5.32
C GLY A 69 3.45 8.38 5.07
N PHE A 70 2.19 8.24 4.63
CA PHE A 70 1.60 6.94 4.27
C PHE A 70 2.36 6.28 3.12
N VAL A 71 2.63 7.03 2.05
CA VAL A 71 3.40 6.55 0.89
C VAL A 71 4.80 6.09 1.30
N ALA A 72 5.51 6.88 2.12
CA ALA A 72 6.84 6.52 2.61
C ALA A 72 6.83 5.26 3.47
N LYS A 73 5.80 5.11 4.34
CA LYS A 73 5.66 3.95 5.21
C LYS A 73 5.36 2.67 4.43
N ILE A 74 4.53 2.72 3.38
CA ILE A 74 4.29 1.59 2.47
C ILE A 74 5.60 1.13 1.83
N ARG A 75 6.40 2.06 1.29
CA ARG A 75 7.72 1.72 0.70
C ARG A 75 8.65 1.08 1.72
N GLN A 76 8.65 1.58 2.95
CA GLN A 76 9.49 1.04 4.02
C GLN A 76 9.08 -0.37 4.43
N ILE A 77 7.77 -0.64 4.58
CA ILE A 77 7.24 -1.97 4.90
C ILE A 77 7.65 -2.97 3.83
N MET A 78 7.40 -2.64 2.56
CA MET A 78 7.70 -3.52 1.43
C MET A 78 9.21 -3.77 1.29
N LYS A 79 10.03 -2.74 1.48
CA LYS A 79 11.49 -2.89 1.52
C LYS A 79 11.94 -3.86 2.63
N ARG A 80 11.43 -3.70 3.84
CA ARG A 80 11.78 -4.56 4.98
C ARG A 80 11.33 -6.01 4.79
N ALA A 81 10.17 -6.23 4.18
CA ALA A 81 9.67 -7.57 3.88
C ALA A 81 10.68 -8.36 3.06
N VAL A 82 11.16 -7.73 1.98
CA VAL A 82 12.14 -8.31 1.06
C VAL A 82 13.51 -8.52 1.70
N GLU A 83 13.90 -7.65 2.64
CA GLU A 83 15.15 -7.81 3.39
C GLU A 83 15.05 -8.97 4.39
N GLY A 84 13.90 -9.12 5.07
CA GLY A 84 13.64 -10.18 6.07
C GLY A 84 13.44 -11.57 5.46
N ASP A 85 12.94 -11.67 4.22
CA ASP A 85 12.81 -12.95 3.49
C ASP A 85 14.16 -13.64 3.24
N ASN A 86 15.30 -12.98 3.48
CA ASN A 86 16.63 -13.58 3.39
C ASN A 86 17.01 -14.43 4.63
N GLU A 87 16.33 -14.25 5.76
CA GLU A 87 16.77 -14.80 7.06
C GLU A 87 15.86 -15.93 7.59
N VAL A 88 14.66 -16.12 7.03
CA VAL A 88 13.62 -16.97 7.62
C VAL A 88 13.23 -18.10 6.68
N PHE A 89 14.06 -19.14 6.62
CA PHE A 89 13.57 -20.46 6.23
C PHE A 89 13.56 -21.33 7.49
N SER A 90 12.46 -21.28 8.24
CA SER A 90 12.20 -22.25 9.31
C SER A 90 11.94 -23.62 8.67
N ASP A 91 12.52 -24.67 9.25
CA ASP A 91 12.38 -26.06 8.75
C ASP A 91 10.97 -26.65 8.97
N GLU A 92 9.99 -25.88 9.45
CA GLU A 92 8.63 -26.35 9.70
C GLU A 92 7.86 -26.63 8.39
N ASP A 93 7.20 -27.80 8.33
CA ASP A 93 6.52 -28.32 7.14
C ASP A 93 5.16 -27.67 6.83
N SER A 94 4.68 -26.76 7.69
CA SER A 94 3.32 -26.19 7.58
C SER A 94 3.25 -24.79 6.97
N ILE A 95 4.38 -24.10 6.77
CA ILE A 95 4.39 -22.68 6.37
C ILE A 95 4.24 -22.55 4.86
N ARG A 96 3.08 -22.04 4.42
CA ARG A 96 2.74 -21.87 2.98
C ARG A 96 3.37 -20.61 2.37
N TYR A 97 3.65 -19.59 3.17
CA TYR A 97 4.23 -18.30 2.80
C TYR A 97 4.95 -17.69 4.01
N SER A 98 5.96 -16.84 3.78
CA SER A 98 6.79 -16.26 4.82
C SER A 98 6.00 -15.31 5.73
N PRO A 99 6.30 -15.28 7.05
CA PRO A 99 5.71 -14.31 7.97
C PRO A 99 5.95 -12.85 7.55
N SER A 100 7.07 -12.57 6.90
CA SER A 100 7.42 -11.26 6.33
C SER A 100 6.47 -10.85 5.21
N SER A 101 6.15 -11.75 4.28
CA SER A 101 5.19 -11.50 3.19
C SER A 101 3.78 -11.26 3.73
N MET A 102 3.36 -12.10 4.69
CA MET A 102 2.07 -11.95 5.37
C MET A 102 1.98 -10.59 6.08
N GLY A 103 2.97 -10.29 6.94
CA GLY A 103 3.00 -9.07 7.72
C GLY A 103 3.08 -7.81 6.85
N ALA A 104 3.80 -7.86 5.74
CA ALA A 104 3.89 -6.75 4.80
C ALA A 104 2.57 -6.46 4.11
N ALA A 105 1.90 -7.51 3.61
CA ALA A 105 0.60 -7.35 2.95
C ALA A 105 -0.45 -6.82 3.94
N ASP A 106 -0.53 -7.39 5.14
CA ASP A 106 -1.49 -6.95 6.15
C ASP A 106 -1.21 -5.52 6.62
N ALA A 107 0.06 -5.15 6.84
CA ALA A 107 0.42 -3.80 7.25
C ALA A 107 0.12 -2.76 6.15
N CYS A 108 0.36 -3.08 4.88
CA CYS A 108 0.03 -2.20 3.75
C CYS A 108 -1.50 -2.06 3.59
N THR A 109 -2.26 -3.15 3.66
CA THR A 109 -3.74 -3.09 3.66
C THR A 109 -4.25 -2.23 4.82
N LYS A 110 -3.68 -2.40 6.01
CA LYS A 110 -4.07 -1.63 7.19
C LYS A 110 -3.81 -0.13 7.02
N LEU A 111 -2.69 0.25 6.41
CA LEU A 111 -2.39 1.65 6.12
C LEU A 111 -3.40 2.28 5.16
N CYS A 112 -3.85 1.55 4.13
CA CYS A 112 -4.89 2.05 3.25
C CYS A 112 -6.24 2.21 3.98
N GLN A 113 -6.59 1.28 4.86
CA GLN A 113 -7.78 1.40 5.70
C GLN A 113 -7.68 2.58 6.68
N GLU A 114 -6.51 2.80 7.27
CA GLU A 114 -6.25 3.94 8.15
C GLU A 114 -6.40 5.26 7.39
N TRP A 115 -5.90 5.33 6.15
CA TRP A 115 -6.10 6.49 5.29
C TRP A 115 -7.59 6.75 5.03
N GLU A 116 -8.36 5.75 4.62
CA GLU A 116 -9.79 5.92 4.40
C GLU A 116 -10.56 6.29 5.69
N ALA A 117 -10.12 5.77 6.84
CA ALA A 117 -10.72 6.08 8.13
C ALA A 117 -10.53 7.55 8.58
N ILE A 118 -9.60 8.29 7.96
CA ILE A 118 -9.48 9.75 8.19
C ILE A 118 -10.75 10.48 7.72
N ASP A 119 -11.44 9.96 6.71
CA ASP A 119 -12.68 10.54 6.15
C ASP A 119 -12.53 12.06 5.91
N TYR A 120 -11.42 12.44 5.28
CA TYR A 120 -11.13 13.84 5.01
C TYR A 120 -12.14 14.39 3.97
N PRO A 121 -12.78 15.54 4.21
CA PRO A 121 -13.91 16.03 3.40
C PRO A 121 -13.53 16.47 1.98
N ASP A 122 -12.26 16.87 1.79
CA ASP A 122 -11.80 17.41 0.53
C ASP A 122 -11.64 16.27 -0.47
N ILE A 123 -12.54 16.24 -1.45
CA ILE A 123 -12.54 15.18 -2.45
C ILE A 123 -11.28 15.19 -3.31
N TYR A 124 -10.67 16.36 -3.55
CA TYR A 124 -9.48 16.48 -4.36
C TYR A 124 -8.28 15.83 -3.66
N ILE A 125 -8.15 16.02 -2.35
CA ILE A 125 -7.11 15.35 -1.57
C ILE A 125 -7.34 13.84 -1.52
N ARG A 126 -8.60 13.39 -1.35
CA ARG A 126 -8.93 11.95 -1.39
C ARG A 126 -8.65 11.33 -2.76
N TYR A 127 -8.99 12.01 -3.83
CA TYR A 127 -8.70 11.60 -5.21
C TYR A 127 -7.20 11.54 -5.50
N THR A 128 -6.44 12.53 -5.01
CA THR A 128 -4.98 12.52 -5.10
C THR A 128 -4.39 11.33 -4.35
N ALA A 129 -4.88 11.03 -3.15
CA ALA A 129 -4.45 9.89 -2.36
C ALA A 129 -4.77 8.55 -3.03
N LEU A 130 -5.98 8.42 -3.58
CA LEU A 130 -6.40 7.25 -4.37
C LEU A 130 -5.36 6.93 -5.45
N ILE A 131 -4.97 7.92 -6.27
CA ILE A 131 -3.99 7.73 -7.33
C ILE A 131 -2.61 7.36 -6.75
N ARG A 132 -2.15 8.12 -5.76
CA ARG A 132 -0.78 8.00 -5.24
C ARG A 132 -0.55 6.72 -4.45
N LEU A 133 -1.50 6.30 -3.62
CA LEU A 133 -1.43 5.06 -2.85
C LEU A 133 -1.51 3.85 -3.77
N THR A 134 -2.43 3.85 -4.74
CA THR A 134 -2.54 2.79 -5.76
C THR A 134 -1.25 2.65 -6.53
N ASN A 135 -0.70 3.75 -7.07
CA ASN A 135 0.55 3.72 -7.81
C ASN A 135 1.71 3.22 -6.96
N THR A 136 1.82 3.70 -5.73
CA THR A 136 2.89 3.26 -4.81
C THR A 136 2.78 1.76 -4.53
N ILE A 137 1.59 1.24 -4.24
CA ILE A 137 1.41 -0.20 -3.95
C ILE A 137 1.73 -1.04 -5.18
N CYS A 138 1.23 -0.68 -6.37
CA CYS A 138 1.55 -1.38 -7.62
C CYS A 138 3.08 -1.43 -7.86
N GLU A 139 3.76 -0.28 -7.76
CA GLU A 139 5.22 -0.21 -7.87
C GLU A 139 5.92 -1.10 -6.84
N GLN A 140 5.52 -1.04 -5.57
CA GLN A 140 6.17 -1.81 -4.52
C GLN A 140 5.91 -3.33 -4.64
N CYS A 141 4.74 -3.76 -5.12
CA CYS A 141 4.46 -5.16 -5.42
C CYS A 141 5.34 -5.69 -6.56
N GLN A 142 5.50 -4.91 -7.64
CA GLN A 142 6.43 -5.25 -8.72
C GLN A 142 7.89 -5.31 -8.23
N HIS A 143 8.30 -4.34 -7.40
CA HIS A 143 9.64 -4.33 -6.81
C HIS A 143 9.88 -5.51 -5.89
N TYR A 144 8.89 -5.88 -5.08
CA TYR A 144 8.90 -7.07 -4.23
C TYR A 144 9.18 -8.31 -5.07
N ALA A 145 8.34 -8.60 -6.08
CA ALA A 145 8.50 -9.76 -6.95
C ALA A 145 9.89 -9.82 -7.62
N ARG A 146 10.30 -8.72 -8.25
CA ARG A 146 11.62 -8.64 -8.93
C ARG A 146 12.77 -8.89 -7.96
N ARG A 147 12.68 -8.39 -6.73
CA ARG A 147 13.76 -8.51 -5.76
C ARG A 147 13.81 -9.90 -5.14
N THR A 148 12.67 -10.52 -4.86
CA THR A 148 12.54 -11.93 -4.47
C THR A 148 13.18 -12.85 -5.53
N ALA A 149 12.90 -12.62 -6.82
CA ALA A 149 13.53 -13.38 -7.91
C ALA A 149 15.05 -13.14 -8.04
N ARG A 150 15.53 -11.94 -7.73
CA ARG A 150 16.99 -11.67 -7.68
C ARG A 150 17.67 -12.41 -6.55
N ILE A 151 17.07 -12.47 -5.36
CA ILE A 151 17.58 -13.21 -4.20
C ILE A 151 17.77 -14.68 -4.57
N LEU A 152 16.77 -15.29 -5.23
CA LEU A 152 16.85 -16.65 -5.77
C LEU A 152 18.06 -16.88 -6.67
N SER A 153 18.35 -15.90 -7.55
CA SER A 153 19.47 -15.98 -8.48
C SER A 153 20.84 -15.77 -7.81
N GLN A 154 20.91 -14.94 -6.76
CA GLN A 154 22.16 -14.53 -6.12
C GLN A 154 22.64 -15.53 -5.06
N HIS A 155 21.73 -16.15 -4.32
CA HIS A 155 22.07 -17.08 -3.23
C HIS A 155 22.36 -18.50 -3.71
N ARG A 156 22.72 -18.67 -4.99
CA ARG A 156 23.06 -19.97 -5.58
C ARG A 156 22.00 -21.06 -5.39
N TYR A 157 20.76 -20.72 -5.03
CA TYR A 157 19.69 -21.73 -4.88
C TYR A 157 19.54 -22.59 -6.13
N PHE A 158 19.66 -21.99 -7.32
CA PHE A 158 19.67 -22.74 -8.58
C PHE A 158 20.95 -23.58 -8.81
N THR A 159 22.09 -23.15 -8.28
CA THR A 159 23.37 -23.88 -8.36
C THR A 159 23.41 -25.07 -7.39
N ASP A 160 22.81 -24.92 -6.21
CA ASP A 160 22.66 -26.00 -5.23
C ASP A 160 21.63 -27.03 -5.70
N LEU A 161 20.55 -26.59 -6.38
CA LEU A 161 19.63 -27.51 -7.04
C LEU A 161 20.35 -28.43 -8.06
N ASN A 162 21.28 -27.87 -8.84
CA ASN A 162 22.09 -28.62 -9.82
C ASN A 162 23.08 -29.59 -9.19
N SER A 163 23.68 -29.24 -8.05
CA SER A 163 24.77 -30.02 -7.44
C SER A 163 24.27 -31.09 -6.46
N THR A 164 23.19 -30.81 -5.73
CA THR A 164 22.70 -31.70 -4.66
C THR A 164 21.32 -32.29 -4.91
N ARG A 165 20.54 -31.79 -5.90
CA ARG A 165 19.13 -32.18 -6.12
C ARG A 165 18.33 -32.30 -4.80
N SER A 166 18.61 -31.44 -3.83
CA SER A 166 18.07 -31.60 -2.48
C SER A 166 16.64 -31.09 -2.38
N PHE A 167 15.77 -31.89 -1.76
CA PHE A 167 14.35 -31.59 -1.55
C PHE A 167 14.10 -30.24 -0.84
N ASN A 168 15.03 -29.84 0.04
CA ASN A 168 14.96 -28.57 0.77
C ASN A 168 15.05 -27.33 -0.12
N VAL A 169 15.80 -27.38 -1.22
CA VAL A 169 15.89 -26.23 -2.15
C VAL A 169 14.58 -26.07 -2.93
N SER A 170 13.92 -27.17 -3.31
CA SER A 170 12.59 -27.14 -3.93
C SER A 170 11.52 -26.54 -3.01
N LYS A 171 11.54 -26.86 -1.71
CA LYS A 171 10.59 -26.30 -0.73
C LYS A 171 10.75 -24.78 -0.56
N LYS A 172 11.99 -24.29 -0.47
CA LYS A 172 12.27 -22.84 -0.36
C LYS A 172 11.80 -22.07 -1.58
N LEU A 173 11.97 -22.65 -2.77
CA LEU A 173 11.48 -22.04 -4.00
C LEU A 173 9.95 -21.93 -4.03
N CYS A 174 9.24 -22.99 -3.62
CA CYS A 174 7.79 -22.98 -3.53
C CYS A 174 7.28 -21.90 -2.56
N ILE A 175 7.93 -21.73 -1.41
CA ILE A 175 7.58 -20.66 -0.45
C ILE A 175 7.73 -19.28 -1.11
N LEU A 176 8.84 -19.00 -1.79
CA LEU A 176 9.07 -17.70 -2.41
C LEU A 176 8.12 -17.41 -3.58
N VAL A 177 7.71 -18.43 -4.34
CA VAL A 177 6.66 -18.27 -5.37
C VAL A 177 5.31 -18.00 -4.71
N ASN A 178 4.98 -18.74 -3.64
CA ASN A 178 3.76 -18.51 -2.88
C ASN A 178 3.73 -17.12 -2.23
N ASP A 179 4.87 -16.58 -1.81
CA ASP A 179 5.00 -15.23 -1.26
C ASP A 179 4.62 -14.17 -2.29
N ILE A 180 5.18 -14.28 -3.50
CA ILE A 180 4.84 -13.37 -4.61
C ILE A 180 3.35 -13.46 -4.93
N GLU A 181 2.81 -14.68 -5.01
CA GLU A 181 1.38 -14.89 -5.29
C GLU A 181 0.48 -14.33 -4.19
N PHE A 182 0.85 -14.54 -2.93
CA PHE A 182 0.12 -14.06 -1.76
C PHE A 182 0.09 -12.53 -1.73
N VAL A 183 1.25 -11.87 -1.86
CA VAL A 183 1.34 -10.41 -1.90
C VAL A 183 0.50 -9.84 -3.05
N LYS A 184 0.58 -10.46 -4.24
CA LYS A 184 -0.21 -10.08 -5.42
C LYS A 184 -1.71 -10.12 -5.09
N GLN A 185 -2.23 -11.28 -4.67
CA GLN A 185 -3.65 -11.46 -4.41
C GLN A 185 -4.15 -10.57 -3.26
N LYS A 186 -3.39 -10.50 -2.16
CA LYS A 186 -3.81 -9.77 -0.96
C LYS A 186 -3.83 -8.27 -1.18
N LEU A 187 -2.80 -7.70 -1.81
CA LEU A 187 -2.70 -6.25 -2.01
C LEU A 187 -3.45 -5.80 -3.26
N LEU A 188 -3.11 -6.33 -4.42
CA LEU A 188 -3.59 -5.78 -5.69
C LEU A 188 -5.10 -5.98 -5.87
N SER A 189 -5.62 -7.16 -5.50
CA SER A 189 -7.05 -7.45 -5.64
C SER A 189 -7.91 -6.73 -4.58
N SER A 190 -7.33 -6.28 -3.46
CA SER A 190 -8.08 -5.56 -2.42
C SER A 190 -8.11 -4.04 -2.60
N LEU A 191 -7.17 -3.46 -3.36
CA LEU A 191 -7.02 -2.02 -3.57
C LEU A 191 -8.32 -1.28 -3.93
N PRO A 192 -9.12 -1.73 -4.93
CA PRO A 192 -10.33 -1.02 -5.33
C PRO A 192 -11.33 -0.82 -4.19
N TYR A 193 -11.41 -1.81 -3.30
CA TYR A 193 -12.31 -1.84 -2.16
C TYR A 193 -11.74 -1.06 -0.99
N VAL A 194 -10.47 -1.28 -0.66
CA VAL A 194 -9.84 -0.68 0.52
C VAL A 194 -9.67 0.84 0.37
N LEU A 195 -9.51 1.36 -0.84
CA LEU A 195 -9.42 2.80 -1.13
C LEU A 195 -10.72 3.39 -1.71
N ASN A 196 -11.83 2.65 -1.69
CA ASN A 196 -13.15 3.11 -2.13
C ASN A 196 -13.16 3.79 -3.51
N PHE A 197 -12.58 3.15 -4.53
CA PHE A 197 -12.38 3.75 -5.87
C PHE A 197 -13.66 4.39 -6.42
N SER A 198 -14.76 3.63 -6.44
CA SER A 198 -16.03 4.12 -6.98
C SER A 198 -16.52 5.35 -6.24
N THR A 199 -16.58 5.32 -4.91
CA THR A 199 -17.07 6.45 -4.11
C THR A 199 -16.26 7.72 -4.31
N VAL A 200 -14.93 7.60 -4.42
CA VAL A 200 -14.07 8.77 -4.64
C VAL A 200 -14.26 9.34 -6.05
N ILE A 201 -14.33 8.47 -7.06
CA ILE A 201 -14.47 8.88 -8.45
C ILE A 201 -15.87 9.45 -8.73
N ASP A 202 -16.92 8.81 -8.24
CA ASP A 202 -18.31 9.27 -8.40
C ASP A 202 -18.48 10.68 -7.79
N LYS A 203 -17.91 10.92 -6.60
CA LYS A 203 -17.91 12.25 -5.97
C LYS A 203 -17.10 13.30 -6.75
N MET A 204 -16.04 12.91 -7.45
CA MET A 204 -15.31 13.83 -8.33
C MET A 204 -16.16 14.22 -9.54
N ILE A 205 -16.86 13.26 -10.15
CA ILE A 205 -17.76 13.51 -11.28
C ILE A 205 -18.89 14.45 -10.85
N GLU A 206 -19.52 14.18 -9.70
CA GLU A 206 -20.58 15.03 -9.14
C GLU A 206 -20.10 16.46 -8.85
N ASN A 207 -18.90 16.62 -8.28
CA ASN A 207 -18.40 17.94 -7.88
C ASN A 207 -17.91 18.80 -9.06
N TYR A 208 -17.44 18.19 -10.15
CA TYR A 208 -16.84 18.89 -11.28
C TYR A 208 -17.66 18.78 -12.58
N ASP A 209 -18.79 18.07 -12.55
CA ASP A 209 -19.66 17.80 -13.70
C ASP A 209 -18.89 17.33 -14.95
N SER A 210 -17.92 16.43 -14.73
CA SER A 210 -17.06 15.90 -15.79
C SER A 210 -16.95 14.39 -15.69
N THR A 211 -17.27 13.71 -16.78
CA THR A 211 -17.13 12.25 -16.90
C THR A 211 -15.69 11.82 -17.17
N ASP A 212 -14.76 12.76 -17.39
CA ASP A 212 -13.34 12.45 -17.63
C ASP A 212 -12.71 11.69 -16.46
N PHE A 213 -13.22 11.88 -15.24
CA PHE A 213 -12.78 11.13 -14.06
C PHE A 213 -13.11 9.63 -14.12
N GLN A 214 -14.06 9.19 -14.95
CA GLN A 214 -14.28 7.75 -15.19
C GLN A 214 -13.05 7.09 -15.84
N GLN A 215 -12.33 7.83 -16.69
CA GLN A 215 -11.11 7.33 -17.30
C GLN A 215 -10.01 7.06 -16.26
N THR A 216 -10.05 7.75 -15.12
CA THR A 216 -9.15 7.49 -14.00
C THR A 216 -9.39 6.09 -13.42
N LYS A 217 -10.64 5.68 -13.26
CA LYS A 217 -10.97 4.33 -12.76
C LYS A 217 -10.34 3.26 -13.64
N VAL A 218 -10.58 3.36 -14.94
CA VAL A 218 -10.02 2.45 -15.96
C VAL A 218 -8.49 2.47 -15.92
N THR A 219 -7.89 3.64 -15.74
CA THR A 219 -6.44 3.79 -15.67
C THR A 219 -5.84 3.12 -14.42
N LEU A 220 -6.49 3.25 -13.26
CA LEU A 220 -6.06 2.62 -12.02
C LEU A 220 -6.24 1.10 -12.05
N GLU A 221 -7.35 0.60 -12.61
CA GLU A 221 -7.58 -0.83 -12.82
C GLU A 221 -6.55 -1.43 -13.79
N ARG A 222 -6.21 -0.70 -14.87
CA ARG A 222 -5.12 -1.10 -15.77
C ARG A 222 -3.76 -1.12 -15.09
N LEU A 223 -3.50 -0.17 -14.18
CA LEU A 223 -2.25 -0.14 -13.41
C LEU A 223 -2.13 -1.36 -12.50
N ILE A 224 -3.22 -1.74 -11.83
CA ILE A 224 -3.32 -2.97 -11.04
C ILE A 224 -3.05 -4.20 -11.92
N SER A 225 -3.77 -4.32 -13.05
CA SER A 225 -3.61 -5.44 -13.98
C SER A 225 -2.18 -5.55 -14.54
N THR A 226 -1.55 -4.41 -14.81
CA THR A 226 -0.15 -4.36 -15.27
C THR A 226 0.80 -4.88 -14.18
N ALA A 227 0.61 -4.46 -12.93
CA ALA A 227 1.39 -4.98 -11.81
C ALA A 227 1.18 -6.49 -11.60
N GLU A 228 -0.05 -6.99 -11.70
CA GLU A 228 -0.34 -8.42 -11.64
C GLU A 228 0.36 -9.20 -12.76
N HIS A 229 0.31 -8.71 -14.00
CA HIS A 229 0.97 -9.34 -15.13
C HIS A 229 2.48 -9.42 -14.93
N GLU A 230 3.12 -8.34 -14.51
CA GLU A 230 4.56 -8.33 -14.25
C GLU A 230 4.97 -9.31 -13.13
N MET A 231 4.17 -9.40 -12.05
CA MET A 231 4.43 -10.38 -10.99
C MET A 231 4.28 -11.82 -11.50
N ASN A 232 3.28 -12.08 -12.36
CA ASN A 232 3.10 -13.38 -13.00
C ASN A 232 4.28 -13.73 -13.92
N ASP A 233 4.82 -12.77 -14.67
CA ASP A 233 5.98 -13.00 -15.52
C ASP A 233 7.23 -13.32 -14.71
N VAL A 234 7.40 -12.70 -13.53
CA VAL A 234 8.45 -13.09 -12.58
C VAL A 234 8.27 -14.53 -12.11
N ILE A 235 7.06 -14.95 -11.76
CA ILE A 235 6.76 -16.33 -11.36
C ILE A 235 7.06 -17.31 -12.50
N LYS A 236 6.65 -17.01 -13.74
CA LYS A 236 6.94 -17.82 -14.92
C LYS A 236 8.45 -17.97 -15.15
N LEU A 237 9.20 -16.87 -15.05
CA LEU A 237 10.66 -16.90 -15.23
C LEU A 237 11.35 -17.77 -14.16
N ILE A 238 10.82 -17.78 -12.93
CA ILE A 238 11.30 -18.70 -11.89
C ILE A 238 11.05 -20.15 -12.31
N PHE A 239 9.83 -20.50 -12.76
CA PHE A 239 9.50 -21.86 -13.19
C PHE A 239 10.28 -22.32 -14.42
N GLU A 240 10.44 -21.47 -15.43
CA GLU A 240 11.25 -21.77 -16.62
C GLU A 240 12.70 -22.10 -16.22
N ARG A 241 13.27 -21.29 -15.32
CA ARG A 241 14.63 -21.52 -14.82
C ARG A 241 14.74 -22.85 -14.11
N VAL A 242 13.77 -23.22 -13.27
CA VAL A 242 13.72 -24.55 -12.64
C VAL A 242 13.64 -25.66 -13.67
N ALA A 243 12.74 -25.54 -14.65
CA ALA A 243 12.57 -26.56 -15.68
C ALA A 243 13.87 -26.81 -16.44
N THR A 244 14.60 -25.75 -16.84
CA THR A 244 15.90 -25.91 -17.51
C THR A 244 16.94 -26.66 -16.69
N LEU A 245 16.90 -26.58 -15.36
CA LEU A 245 17.82 -27.33 -14.48
C LEU A 245 17.49 -28.83 -14.45
N PHE A 246 16.23 -29.20 -14.62
CA PHE A 246 15.81 -30.61 -14.68
C PHE A 246 16.02 -31.26 -16.05
N TYR A 247 15.99 -30.49 -17.14
CA TYR A 247 16.14 -31.01 -18.52
C TYR A 247 17.60 -31.09 -19.03
N VAL A 248 18.55 -30.39 -18.40
CA VAL A 248 19.99 -30.39 -18.79
C VAL A 248 20.79 -31.47 -18.04
N SER A 249 20.13 -32.34 -17.27
CA SER A 249 20.71 -33.44 -16.49
C SER A 249 20.04 -34.77 -16.77
#